data_AF-A0A920TKE2-F1
#
_entry.id   AF-A0A920TKE2-F1
#
_cell.length_a   1.000
_cell.length_b   1.000
_cell.length_c   1.000
_cell.angle_alpha   90.00
_cell.angle_beta   90.00
_cell.angle_gamma   90.00
#
_symmetry.space_group_name_H-M   'P 1'
#
loop_
_entity.id
_entity.type
_entity.pdbx_description
1 polymer ?
#
loop_
_entity_poly.entity_id
_entity_poly.type
_entity_poly.pdbx_seq_one_letter_code
_entity_poly.pdbx_strand_id
1 'polypeptide(L)' 'MLEKKRKLIEKSSGNRNGKLLDIGCGAGHFLNAMKKTGWNVQGVEFQRKQGN' A
#
# COMPACT_ATOMS: atom_id res chain seq x y z
N MET A 1 4.01 -13.02 0.59
CA MET A 1 3.11 -12.21 1.44
C MET A 1 2.41 -11.10 0.66
N LEU A 2 3.14 -10.21 -0.03
CA LEU A 2 2.59 -9.05 -0.75
C LEU A 2 1.57 -9.43 -1.84
N GLU A 3 1.83 -10.52 -2.56
CA GLU A 3 0.92 -11.02 -3.60
C GLU A 3 -0.45 -11.45 -3.07
N LYS A 4 -0.50 -12.08 -1.88
CA LYS A 4 -1.77 -12.45 -1.23
C LYS A 4 -2.57 -11.19 -0.84
N LYS A 5 -1.89 -10.16 -0.35
CA LYS A 5 -2.50 -8.85 -0.02
C LYS A 5 -3.05 -8.16 -1.27
N ARG A 6 -2.29 -8.16 -2.37
CA ARG A 6 -2.75 -7.63 -3.67
C ARG A 6 -4.04 -8.32 -4.12
N LYS A 7 -4.04 -9.66 -4.20
CA LYS A 7 -5.23 -10.43 -4.62
C LYS A 7 -6.44 -10.16 -3.73
N LEU A 8 -6.24 -9.95 -2.43
CA LEU A 8 -7.31 -9.59 -1.52
C LEU A 8 -7.92 -8.22 -1.87
N ILE A 9 -7.07 -7.21 -2.11
CA ILE A 9 -7.55 -5.86 -2.50
C ILE A 9 -8.23 -5.90 -3.87
N GLU A 10 -7.72 -6.65 -4.83
CA GLU A 10 -8.35 -6.76 -6.15
C GLU A 10 -9.71 -7.44 -6.06
N LYS A 11 -9.81 -8.50 -5.25
CA LYS A 11 -11.07 -9.19 -5.01
C LYS A 11 -12.10 -8.31 -4.29
N SER A 12 -11.67 -7.55 -3.27
CA SER A 12 -12.58 -6.72 -2.49
C SER A 12 -13.00 -5.44 -3.21
N SER A 13 -12.11 -4.85 -4.01
CA SER A 13 -12.41 -3.64 -4.79
C SER A 13 -13.07 -3.91 -6.14
N GLY A 14 -13.00 -5.16 -6.64
CA GLY A 14 -13.44 -5.51 -7.99
C GLY A 14 -12.53 -4.97 -9.10
N ASN A 15 -11.43 -4.30 -8.75
CA ASN A 15 -10.53 -3.65 -9.68
C ASN A 15 -9.16 -4.32 -9.71
N ARG A 16 -8.53 -4.38 -10.88
CA ARG A 16 -7.13 -4.85 -11.04
C ARG A 16 -6.10 -3.72 -10.96
N ASN A 17 -6.55 -2.47 -10.97
CA ASN A 17 -5.76 -1.26 -10.81
C ASN A 17 -6.63 -0.16 -10.19
N GLY A 18 -6.03 0.96 -9.82
CA GLY A 18 -6.77 2.06 -9.18
C GLY A 18 -5.87 2.92 -8.31
N LYS A 19 -6.48 3.68 -7.40
CA LYS A 19 -5.78 4.47 -6.39
C LYS A 19 -5.73 3.69 -5.07
N LEU A 20 -4.55 3.59 -4.46
CA LEU A 20 -4.32 2.92 -3.19
C LEU A 20 -3.68 3.91 -2.20
N LEU A 21 -4.29 4.05 -1.02
CA LEU A 21 -3.70 4.75 0.12
C LEU A 21 -3.30 3.72 1.19
N ASP A 22 -2.04 3.71 1.60
CA ASP A 22 -1.52 2.84 2.67
C ASP A 22 -1.16 3.71 3.90
N ILE A 23 -1.87 3.51 5.01
CA ILE A 23 -1.68 4.24 6.27
C ILE A 23 -0.86 3.35 7.21
N GLY A 24 0.27 3.87 7.70
CA GLY A 24 1.26 3.06 8.41
C GLY A 24 2.08 2.20 7.44
N CYS A 25 2.50 2.78 6.31
CA CYS A 25 3.13 2.04 5.22
C CYS A 25 4.56 1.55 5.54
N GLY A 26 5.15 1.99 6.66
CA GLY A 26 6.52 1.68 7.06
C GLY A 26 7.52 1.99 5.96
N ALA A 27 8.40 1.04 5.66
CA ALA A 27 9.38 1.15 4.57
C ALA A 27 8.77 1.14 3.15
N GLY A 28 7.44 0.98 3.00
CA GLY A 28 6.76 1.09 1.70
C GLY A 28 6.89 -0.12 0.79
N HIS A 29 7.28 -1.29 1.30
CA HIS A 29 7.43 -2.51 0.47
C HIS A 29 6.13 -2.90 -0.25
N PHE A 30 4.98 -2.75 0.41
CA PHE A 30 3.70 -3.09 -0.19
C PHE A 30 3.28 -2.06 -1.26
N LEU A 31 3.44 -0.77 -0.99
CA LEU A 31 3.23 0.30 -1.96
C LEU A 31 4.05 0.07 -3.24
N ASN A 32 5.34 -0.27 -3.12
CA ASN A 32 6.19 -0.55 -4.27
C ASN A 32 5.71 -1.76 -5.09
N ALA A 33 5.24 -2.82 -4.41
CA ALA A 33 4.67 -3.98 -5.09
C ALA A 33 3.39 -3.62 -5.85
N MET A 34 2.48 -2.84 -5.23
CA MET A 34 1.23 -2.41 -5.87
C MET A 34 1.48 -1.45 -7.04
N LYS A 35 2.47 -0.55 -6.92
CA LYS A 35 2.87 0.36 -8.01
C LYS A 35 3.32 -0.40 -9.26
N LYS A 36 4.11 -1.48 -9.08
CA LYS A 36 4.58 -2.32 -10.19
C LYS A 36 3.46 -3.05 -10.93
N THR A 37 2.29 -3.19 -10.32
CA THR A 37 1.11 -3.83 -10.94
C THR A 37 0.09 -2.81 -11.46
N GLY A 38 0.50 -1.55 -11.61
CA GLY A 38 -0.32 -0.50 -12.24
C GLY A 38 -1.23 0.27 -11.29
N TRP A 39 -1.09 0.10 -9.97
CA TRP A 39 -1.79 0.94 -9.01
C TRP A 39 -1.10 2.30 -8.87
N ASN A 40 -1.90 3.36 -8.79
CA ASN A 40 -1.45 4.66 -8.34
C ASN A 40 -1.46 4.66 -6.81
N VAL A 41 -0.28 4.75 -6.20
CA VAL A 41 -0.11 4.50 -4.77
C VAL A 41 0.30 5.76 -4.01
N GLN A 42 -0.23 5.92 -2.80
CA GLN A 42 0.17 6.95 -1.85
C GLN A 42 0.35 6.30 -0.47
N GLY A 43 1.41 6.70 0.25
CA GLY A 43 1.72 6.22 1.59
C GLY A 43 1.72 7.33 2.60
N VAL A 44 1.19 7.05 3.79
CA VAL A 44 1.30 7.93 4.96
C VAL A 44 1.94 7.13 6.09
N GLU A 45 3.03 7.64 6.64
CA GLU A 45 3.70 7.07 7.81
C GLU A 45 3.85 8.14 8.88
N PHE A 46 3.49 7.81 10.12
CA PHE A 46 3.69 8.70 11.24
C PHE A 46 5.06 8.44 11.83
N GLN A 47 5.99 9.38 11.63
CA GLN A 47 7.22 9.33 12.41
C GLN A 47 6.87 9.65 13.87
N ARG A 48 7.04 8.66 14.75
CA ARG A 48 7.02 8.89 16.19
C ARG A 48 8.14 9.86 16.52
N LYS A 49 7.80 11.14 16.76
CA LYS A 49 8.72 12.05 17.44
C LYS A 49 8.91 11.50 18.84
N GLN A 50 10.08 10.94 19.13
CA GLN A 50 10.50 10.76 20.51
C GLN A 50 10.66 12.18 21.08
N GLY A 51 9.82 12.52 22.05
CA GLY A 51 9.99 13.76 22.80
C GLY A 51 11.33 13.74 23.53
N ASN A 52 12.01 14.89 23.54
CA ASN A 52 13.13 15.14 24.44
C ASN A 52 12.70 15.00 25.90
#